data_AF-A0A963GZY6-F1
#
_entry.id   AF-A0A963GZY6-F1
#
_cell.length_a   1.000
_cell.length_b   1.000
_cell.length_c   1.000
_cell.angle_alpha   90.00
_cell.angle_beta   90.00
_cell.angle_gamma   90.00
#
_symmetry.space_group_name_H-M   'P 1'
#
loop_
_entity.id
_entity.type
_entity.pdbx_description
1 polymer ?
#
loop_
_entity_poly.entity_id
_entity_poly.type
_entity_poly.pdbx_seq_one_letter_code
_entity_poly.pdbx_strand_id
1 'polypeptide(L)' 'AIQTLFGTAKLNNINPVTWLKETLTKLPAWPNSRIDELLPLTPEFIKSLK' A
#
# COMPACT_ATOMS: atom_id res chain seq x y z
N ALA A 1 3.73 -12.12 12.40
CA ALA A 1 4.78 -11.34 11.71
C ALA A 1 4.14 -10.04 11.23
N ILE A 2 4.61 -8.88 11.70
CA ILE A 2 4.28 -7.62 11.04
C ILE A 2 5.08 -7.66 9.74
N GLN A 3 4.48 -8.20 8.68
CA GLN A 3 4.98 -7.94 7.34
C GLN A 3 4.76 -6.44 7.13
N THR A 4 5.81 -5.65 7.31
CA THR A 4 5.77 -4.21 7.11
C THR A 4 5.17 -3.95 5.72
N LEU A 5 4.42 -2.86 5.53
CA LEU A 5 3.88 -2.48 4.21
C LEU A 5 4.94 -2.45 3.10
N PHE A 6 6.20 -2.26 3.48
CA PHE A 6 7.36 -2.39 2.62
C PHE A 6 7.57 -3.80 2.05
N GLY A 7 7.34 -4.83 2.86
CA GLY A 7 7.41 -6.23 2.47
C GLY A 7 6.30 -6.61 1.48
N THR A 8 5.10 -6.05 1.63
CA THR A 8 4.00 -6.30 0.68
C THR A 8 4.27 -5.67 -0.69
N ALA A 9 4.79 -4.44 -0.74
CA ALA A 9 5.19 -3.83 -2.02
C ALA A 9 6.27 -4.69 -2.74
N LYS A 10 7.29 -5.15 -2.00
CA LYS A 10 8.36 -5.98 -2.55
C LYS A 10 7.86 -7.32 -3.11
N LEU A 11 6.95 -7.99 -2.41
CA LEU A 11 6.36 -9.26 -2.85
C LEU A 11 5.46 -9.11 -4.09
N ASN A 12 4.95 -7.91 -4.34
CA ASN A 12 4.09 -7.60 -5.48
C ASN A 12 4.81 -6.99 -6.68
N ASN A 13 6.16 -7.06 -6.72
CA ASN A 13 6.99 -6.44 -7.76
C ASN A 13 6.78 -4.92 -7.89
N ILE A 14 6.26 -4.26 -6.86
CA ILE A 14 6.11 -2.81 -6.81
C ILE A 14 7.39 -2.24 -6.22
N ASN A 15 7.93 -1.16 -6.81
CA ASN A 15 9.10 -0.49 -6.24
C ASN A 15 8.74 0.08 -4.86
N PRO A 16 9.28 -0.48 -3.78
CA PRO A 16 8.82 -0.17 -2.43
C PRO A 16 9.26 1.24 -2.01
N VAL A 17 10.35 1.78 -2.57
CA VAL A 17 10.82 3.14 -2.29
C VAL A 17 9.91 4.17 -2.98
N THR A 18 9.54 3.92 -4.24
CA THR A 18 8.63 4.80 -4.99
C THR A 18 7.26 4.84 -4.31
N TRP A 19 6.69 3.67 -4.01
CA TRP A 19 5.39 3.57 -3.34
C TRP A 19 5.41 4.24 -1.96
N LEU A 20 6.44 3.99 -1.14
CA LEU A 20 6.54 4.59 0.20
C LEU A 20 6.64 6.12 0.11
N LYS A 21 7.40 6.65 -0.84
CA LYS A 21 7.53 8.10 -1.05
C LYS A 21 6.18 8.73 -1.42
N GLU A 22 5.43 8.11 -2.33
CA GLU A 22 4.10 8.59 -2.72
C GLU A 22 3.11 8.52 -1.55
N THR A 23 3.11 7.42 -0.80
CA THR A 23 2.25 7.24 0.38
C THR A 23 2.54 8.27 1.46
N LEU A 24 3.82 8.50 1.79
CA LEU A 24 4.23 9.52 2.77
C LEU A 24 3.91 10.94 2.31
N THR A 25 3.90 11.19 0.99
CA THR A 25 3.50 12.50 0.44
C THR A 25 2.00 12.73 0.58
N LYS A 26 1.18 11.67 0.46
CA LYS A 26 -0.29 11.74 0.54
C LYS A 26 -0.80 11.74 1.98
N LEU A 27 -0.10 11.03 2.89
CA LEU A 27 -0.50 10.81 4.29
C LEU A 27 -0.98 12.06 5.04
N PRO A 28 -0.31 13.24 4.96
CA PRO A 28 -0.70 14.42 5.72
C PRO A 28 -2.08 14.98 5.36
N ALA A 29 -2.55 14.73 4.14
CA ALA A 29 -3.85 15.19 3.64
C ALA A 29 -4.87 14.05 3.51
N TRP A 30 -4.48 12.81 3.82
CA TRP A 30 -5.33 11.65 3.60
C TRP A 30 -6.13 11.31 4.86
N PRO A 31 -7.46 11.10 4.74
CA PRO A 31 -8.26 10.67 5.87
C PRO A 31 -7.89 9.23 6.28
N ASN A 32 -7.75 8.99 7.58
CA ASN A 32 -7.38 7.69 8.15
C ASN A 32 -8.33 6.55 7.72
N SER A 33 -9.60 6.86 7.50
CA SER A 33 -10.62 5.90 7.03
C SER A 33 -10.39 5.39 5.59
N ARG A 34 -9.45 5.98 4.84
CA ARG A 34 -9.12 5.64 3.44
C ARG A 34 -7.67 5.20 3.29
N ILE A 35 -7.02 4.79 4.37
CA ILE A 35 -5.62 4.34 4.33
C ILE A 35 -5.44 3.08 3.47
N ASP A 36 -6.50 2.28 3.32
CA ASP A 36 -6.55 1.10 2.46
C ASP A 36 -6.30 1.43 0.98
N GLU A 37 -6.60 2.65 0.54
CA GLU A 37 -6.34 3.12 -0.83
C GLU A 37 -4.87 3.46 -1.07
N LEU A 38 -4.10 3.69 0.00
CA LEU A 38 -2.66 3.92 -0.08
C LEU A 38 -1.86 2.62 -0.08
N LEU A 39 -2.53 1.47 0.14
CA LEU A 39 -1.89 0.17 0.08
C LEU A 39 -1.43 -0.13 -1.35
N PRO A 40 -0.30 -0.84 -1.52
CA PRO A 40 0.22 -1.18 -2.84
C PRO A 40 -0.69 -2.15 -3.60
N LEU A 41 -1.57 -2.87 -2.88
CA LEU A 41 -2.66 -3.67 -3.45
C LEU A 41 -3.98 -3.18 -2.89
N THR A 42 -4.95 -2.92 -3.78
CA THR A 42 -6.30 -2.58 -3.34
C THR A 42 -7.03 -3.83 -2.81
N PRO A 43 -7.98 -3.66 -1.87
CA PRO A 43 -8.82 -4.77 -1.41
C PRO A 43 -9.56 -5.49 -2.55
N GLU A 44 -9.98 -4.75 -3.58
CA GLU A 44 -10.65 -5.30 -4.76
C GLU A 44 -9.71 -6.19 -5.59
N PHE A 45 -8.44 -5.80 -5.75
CA PHE A 45 -7.45 -6.65 -6.39
C PHE A 45 -7.26 -7.96 -5.63
N ILE A 46 -7.13 -7.89 -4.30
CA ILE A 46 -7.02 -9.08 -3.44
C ILE A 46 -8.26 -9.97 -3.54
N LYS A 47 -9.45 -9.37 -3.64
CA LYS A 47 -10.72 -10.10 -3.79
C LYS A 47 -10.82 -10.81 -5.14
N SER A 48 -10.25 -10.25 -6.20
CA SER A 48 -10.23 -10.85 -7.55
C SER A 48 -9.29 -12.06 -7.68
N LEU A 49 -8.40 -12.26 -6.71
CA LEU A 49 -7.50 -13.43 -6.63
C LEU A 49 -8.15 -14.67 -6.00
N LYS A 50 -9.44 -14.59 -5.62
CA LYS A 50 -10.24 -15.71 -5.09
C LYS A 50 -11.19 -16.23 -6.16
#